data_AF-A0A8H5I2N6-F1
#
_entry.id   AF-A0A8H5I2N6-F1
#
_cell.length_a   1.000
_cell.length_b   1.000
_cell.length_c   1.000
_cell.angle_alpha   90.00
_cell.angle_beta   90.00
_cell.angle_gamma   90.00
#
_symmetry.space_group_name_H-M   'P 1'
#
loop_
_entity.id
_entity.type
_entity.pdbx_description
1 polymer ?
#
loop_
_entity_poly.entity_id
_entity_poly.type
_entity_poly.pdbx_seq_one_letter_code
_entity_poly.pdbx_strand_id
1 'polypeptide(L)'
;MSGLNDLSINESSDSDSSELFTSTVTTTRAEATQKAGDLLRKLYQPDVDQASLKPQLDGWLSEPHIRVMPREVKNELYFWFEEHSPTWCGFTRSWLDDERET
;
A
#
# COMPACT_ATOMS: atom_id res chain seq x y z
N MET A 1 35.65 59.77 3.54
CA MET A 1 34.51 59.34 2.69
C MET A 1 33.97 58.07 3.30
N SER A 2 32.69 58.13 3.67
CA SER A 2 31.93 57.04 4.26
C SER A 2 31.86 55.83 3.32
N GLY A 3 31.94 54.63 3.88
CA GLY A 3 31.66 53.38 3.19
C GLY A 3 31.08 52.40 4.20
N LEU A 4 29.78 52.53 4.45
CA LEU A 4 28.95 51.56 5.16
C LEU A 4 28.54 50.45 4.17
N ASN A 5 28.25 49.29 4.75
CA ASN A 5 27.53 48.12 4.21
C ASN A 5 28.41 47.00 3.64
N ASP A 6 28.47 45.89 4.39
CA ASP A 6 27.85 44.66 3.89
C ASP A 6 27.41 43.79 5.09
N LEU A 7 26.10 43.82 5.35
CA LEU A 7 25.43 42.91 6.29
C LEU A 7 25.19 41.60 5.53
N SER A 8 26.18 40.71 5.56
CA SER A 8 26.00 39.33 5.11
C SER A 8 26.09 38.39 6.30
N ILE A 9 24.95 38.14 6.94
CA ILE A 9 24.69 36.85 7.58
C ILE A 9 23.29 36.42 7.11
N ASN A 10 23.34 35.59 6.08
CA ASN A 10 22.22 34.84 5.53
C ASN A 10 21.83 33.78 6.57
N GLU A 11 20.83 34.06 7.41
CA GLU A 11 20.21 33.05 8.29
C GLU A 11 19.31 32.14 7.44
N SER A 12 19.98 31.31 6.66
CA SER A 12 19.41 30.11 6.08
C SER A 12 19.36 29.05 7.16
N SER A 13 18.18 28.44 7.34
CA SER A 13 17.96 27.04 7.71
C SER A 13 16.99 26.90 8.87
N ASP A 14 15.70 26.88 8.55
CA ASP A 14 14.83 25.85 9.11
C ASP A 14 14.48 24.89 7.96
N SER A 15 15.44 24.00 7.67
CA SER A 15 15.13 22.76 6.97
C SER A 15 14.22 21.98 7.89
N ASP A 16 12.91 22.07 7.64
CA ASP A 16 11.91 21.13 8.15
C ASP A 16 12.18 19.77 7.48
N SER A 17 13.25 19.12 7.96
CA SER A 17 13.57 17.75 7.64
C SER A 17 12.55 16.89 8.37
N SER A 18 11.37 16.77 7.77
CA SER A 18 10.45 15.67 8.05
C SER A 18 11.25 14.39 7.85
N GLU A 19 11.80 13.84 8.93
CA GLU A 19 12.53 12.58 8.94
C GLU A 19 11.65 11.53 8.28
N LEU A 20 12.08 11.06 7.12
CA LEU A 20 11.35 10.10 6.32
C LEU A 20 11.53 8.73 6.99
N PHE A 21 10.67 8.42 7.96
CA PHE A 21 10.65 7.12 8.64
C PHE A 21 10.26 6.04 7.64
N THR A 22 11.26 5.31 7.15
CA THR A 22 11.06 4.11 6.35
C THR A 22 10.76 2.94 7.28
N SER A 23 9.51 2.50 7.30
CA SER A 23 9.11 1.28 8.03
C SER A 23 9.20 0.08 7.08
N THR A 24 10.10 -0.85 7.38
CA THR A 24 10.20 -2.13 6.64
C THR A 24 9.12 -3.08 7.13
N VAL A 25 8.18 -3.44 6.25
CA VAL A 25 7.13 -4.43 6.55
C VAL A 25 7.58 -5.80 6.05
N THR A 26 7.87 -6.71 6.98
CA THR A 26 8.16 -8.13 6.69
C THR A 26 6.95 -8.97 7.09
N THR A 27 6.51 -9.87 6.21
CA THR A 27 5.38 -10.77 6.49
C THR A 27 5.54 -12.12 5.82
N THR A 28 4.95 -13.15 6.42
CA THR A 28 4.87 -14.50 5.85
C THR A 28 3.52 -14.73 5.16
N ARG A 29 3.45 -15.75 4.29
CA ARG A 29 2.18 -16.19 3.68
C ARG A 29 1.10 -16.48 4.72
N ALA A 30 1.46 -17.15 5.82
CA ALA A 30 0.51 -17.50 6.87
C ALA A 30 -0.07 -16.25 7.56
N GLU A 31 0.79 -15.29 7.92
CA GLU A 31 0.36 -14.04 8.56
C GLU A 31 -0.48 -13.18 7.62
N ALA A 32 -0.07 -13.04 6.36
CA ALA A 32 -0.82 -12.30 5.36
C ALA A 32 -2.21 -12.92 5.17
N THR A 33 -2.29 -14.25 5.02
CA THR A 33 -3.56 -14.96 4.84
C THR A 33 -4.43 -14.90 6.09
N GLN A 34 -3.85 -14.96 7.29
CA GLN A 34 -4.61 -14.86 8.54
C GLN A 34 -5.17 -13.44 8.73
N LYS A 35 -4.36 -12.40 8.49
CA LYS A 35 -4.82 -11.00 8.55
C LYS A 35 -5.88 -10.70 7.49
N ALA A 36 -5.71 -11.27 6.30
CA ALA A 36 -6.68 -11.17 5.22
C ALA A 36 -7.93 -12.00 5.47
N GLY A 37 -7.84 -13.10 6.21
CA GLY A 37 -8.83 -14.18 6.22
C GLY A 37 -10.25 -13.69 6.49
N ASP A 38 -10.41 -12.80 7.47
CA ASP A 38 -11.72 -12.22 7.78
C ASP A 38 -12.22 -11.22 6.72
N LEU A 39 -11.32 -10.52 6.01
CA LEU A 39 -11.66 -9.62 4.91
C LEU A 39 -11.99 -10.41 3.64
N LEU A 40 -11.17 -11.41 3.30
CA LEU A 40 -11.36 -12.30 2.16
C LEU A 40 -12.68 -13.06 2.25
N ARG A 41 -13.01 -13.56 3.46
CA ARG A 41 -14.30 -14.24 3.70
C ARG A 41 -15.53 -13.35 3.52
N LYS A 42 -15.35 -12.02 3.56
CA LYS A 42 -16.42 -11.03 3.39
C LYS A 42 -16.57 -10.56 1.94
N LEU A 43 -15.59 -10.84 1.07
CA LEU A 43 -15.68 -10.51 -0.35
C LEU A 43 -16.89 -11.23 -0.96
N TYR A 44 -17.66 -10.48 -1.74
CA TYR A 44 -18.84 -10.97 -2.46
C TYR A 44 -19.93 -11.59 -1.58
N GLN A 45 -19.87 -11.40 -0.26
CA GLN A 45 -20.94 -11.83 0.63
C GLN A 45 -22.14 -10.88 0.47
N PRO A 46 -23.34 -11.41 0.16
CA PRO A 46 -24.51 -10.58 -0.15
C PRO A 46 -24.97 -9.73 1.04
N ASP A 47 -24.71 -10.19 2.26
CA ASP A 47 -25.09 -9.49 3.50
C ASP A 47 -24.02 -8.49 3.99
N VAL A 48 -22.92 -8.33 3.22
CA VAL A 48 -21.83 -7.42 3.56
C VAL A 48 -21.79 -6.24 2.61
N ASP A 49 -21.76 -5.03 3.18
CA ASP A 49 -21.51 -3.81 2.41
C ASP A 49 -20.08 -3.83 1.84
N GLN A 50 -19.97 -4.13 0.55
CA GLN A 50 -18.70 -4.21 -0.16
C GLN A 50 -17.98 -2.84 -0.21
N ALA A 51 -18.73 -1.73 -0.26
CA ALA A 51 -18.11 -0.40 -0.25
C ALA A 51 -17.35 -0.14 1.06
N SER A 52 -17.87 -0.64 2.18
CA SER A 52 -17.21 -0.53 3.51
C SER A 52 -15.96 -1.39 3.66
N LEU A 53 -15.75 -2.39 2.79
CA LEU A 53 -14.55 -3.22 2.80
C LEU A 53 -13.35 -2.50 2.18
N LYS A 54 -13.59 -1.57 1.26
CA LYS A 54 -12.52 -0.84 0.56
C LYS A 54 -11.49 -0.22 1.51
N PRO A 55 -11.85 0.62 2.50
CA PRO A 55 -10.84 1.23 3.39
C PRO A 55 -10.11 0.19 4.26
N GLN A 56 -10.76 -0.92 4.61
CA GLN A 56 -10.13 -2.00 5.38
C GLN A 56 -9.12 -2.76 4.51
N LEU A 57 -9.48 -3.02 3.26
CA LEU A 57 -8.58 -3.59 2.26
C LEU A 57 -7.44 -2.63 1.98
N ASP A 58 -7.68 -1.35 1.69
CA ASP A 58 -6.61 -0.36 1.45
C ASP A 58 -5.63 -0.26 2.64
N GLY A 59 -6.11 -0.35 3.87
CA GLY A 59 -5.26 -0.31 5.07
C GLY A 59 -4.47 -1.59 5.31
N TRP A 60 -4.98 -2.74 4.90
CA TRP A 60 -4.28 -4.02 4.99
C TRP A 60 -3.34 -4.26 3.80
N LEU A 61 -3.73 -3.86 2.60
CA LEU A 61 -3.00 -4.09 1.37
C LEU A 61 -1.70 -3.30 1.40
N SER A 62 -0.61 -4.05 1.39
CA SER A 62 0.71 -3.54 1.11
C SER A 62 1.41 -4.51 0.17
N GLU A 63 2.44 -4.02 -0.52
CA GLU A 63 3.29 -4.83 -1.38
C GLU A 63 3.67 -6.19 -0.79
N PRO A 64 4.23 -6.26 0.44
CA PRO A 64 4.65 -7.54 1.00
C PRO A 64 3.47 -8.49 1.28
N HIS A 65 2.28 -7.98 1.63
CA HIS A 65 1.11 -8.83 1.84
C HIS A 65 0.61 -9.45 0.53
N ILE A 66 0.47 -8.66 -0.54
CA ILE A 66 0.01 -9.18 -1.84
C ILE A 66 1.02 -10.18 -2.39
N ARG A 67 2.32 -9.88 -2.33
CA ARG A 67 3.38 -10.73 -2.87
C ARG A 67 3.34 -12.16 -2.33
N VAL A 68 3.16 -12.34 -1.03
CA VAL A 68 3.24 -13.66 -0.38
C VAL A 68 1.93 -14.47 -0.44
N MET A 69 0.82 -13.85 -0.85
CA MET A 69 -0.47 -14.51 -0.90
C MET A 69 -0.55 -15.61 -1.98
N PRO A 70 -1.39 -16.62 -1.77
CA PRO A 70 -1.68 -17.62 -2.80
C PRO A 70 -2.28 -16.98 -4.06
N ARG A 71 -2.00 -17.58 -5.21
CA ARG A 71 -2.48 -17.12 -6.52
C ARG A 71 -4.00 -17.04 -6.60
N GLU A 72 -4.70 -18.00 -5.98
CA GLU A 72 -6.16 -18.05 -5.94
C GLU A 72 -6.74 -16.80 -5.26
N VAL A 73 -6.14 -16.42 -4.12
CA VAL A 73 -6.53 -15.23 -3.35
C VAL A 73 -6.23 -13.96 -4.13
N LYS A 74 -5.07 -13.88 -4.80
CA LYS A 74 -4.73 -12.76 -5.67
C LYS A 74 -5.75 -12.58 -6.81
N ASN A 75 -6.23 -13.68 -7.41
CA ASN A 75 -7.27 -13.61 -8.44
C ASN A 75 -8.62 -13.13 -7.89
N GLU A 76 -9.07 -13.64 -6.75
CA GLU A 76 -10.31 -13.19 -6.11
C GLU A 76 -10.26 -11.69 -5.79
N LEU A 77 -9.15 -11.23 -5.21
CA LEU A 77 -8.92 -9.81 -4.95
C LEU A 77 -8.90 -8.99 -6.23
N TYR A 78 -8.26 -9.48 -7.30
CA TYR A 78 -8.21 -8.79 -8.59
C TYR A 78 -9.61 -8.52 -9.14
N PHE A 79 -10.48 -9.54 -9.18
CA PHE A 79 -11.85 -9.35 -9.65
C PHE A 79 -12.63 -8.38 -8.77
N TRP A 80 -12.39 -8.43 -7.45
CA TRP A 80 -13.08 -7.52 -6.54
C TRP A 80 -12.63 -6.07 -6.73
N PHE A 81 -11.33 -5.87 -6.97
CA PHE A 81 -10.75 -4.56 -7.27
C PHE A 81 -11.22 -3.98 -8.59
N GLU A 82 -11.46 -4.79 -9.62
CA GLU A 82 -12.01 -4.30 -10.90
C GLU A 82 -13.33 -3.56 -10.70
N GLU A 83 -14.15 -4.03 -9.77
CA GLU A 83 -15.46 -3.45 -9.47
C GLU A 83 -15.40 -2.31 -8.44
N HIS A 84 -14.53 -2.41 -7.43
CA HIS A 84 -14.61 -1.54 -6.23
C HIS A 84 -13.36 -0.69 -5.97
N SER A 85 -12.19 -1.05 -6.49
CA SER A 85 -10.95 -0.28 -6.29
C SER A 85 -9.91 -0.51 -7.39
N PRO A 86 -10.13 0.04 -8.61
CA PRO A 86 -9.30 -0.24 -9.78
C PRO A 86 -7.81 0.11 -9.63
N THR A 87 -7.48 0.98 -8.67
CA THR A 87 -6.11 1.37 -8.33
C THR A 87 -5.20 0.20 -7.97
N TRP A 88 -5.77 -0.89 -7.43
CA TRP A 88 -5.02 -2.09 -7.04
C TRP A 88 -4.92 -3.14 -8.15
N CYS A 89 -5.67 -3.02 -9.25
CA CYS A 89 -5.68 -4.01 -10.32
C CYS A 89 -4.31 -4.14 -10.99
N GLY A 90 -3.66 -3.01 -11.30
CA GLY A 90 -2.34 -3.01 -11.92
C GLY A 90 -1.28 -3.66 -11.03
N PHE A 91 -1.33 -3.33 -9.74
CA PHE A 91 -0.41 -3.89 -8.75
C PHE A 91 -0.65 -5.39 -8.51
N THR A 92 -1.90 -5.83 -8.42
CA THR A 92 -2.23 -7.25 -8.22
C THR A 92 -1.88 -8.08 -9.45
N ARG A 93 -2.07 -7.53 -10.66
CA ARG A 93 -1.75 -8.21 -11.92
C ARG A 93 -0.25 -8.46 -12.08
N SER A 94 0.62 -7.50 -11.74
CA SER A 94 2.07 -7.71 -11.85
C SER A 94 2.53 -8.92 -11.01
N TRP A 95 1.99 -9.08 -9.80
CA TRP A 95 2.32 -10.23 -8.96
C TRP A 95 1.69 -11.56 -9.37
N LEU A 96 0.65 -11.53 -10.21
CA LEU A 96 0.06 -12.73 -10.82
C LEU A 96 0.87 -13.20 -12.03
N ASP A 97 1.47 -12.27 -12.77
CA ASP A 97 2.32 -12.55 -13.93
C ASP A 97 3.71 -13.03 -13.50
N ASP A 98 4.31 -12.43 -12.45
CA ASP A 98 5.60 -12.88 -11.89
C ASP A 98 5.58 -14.36 -11.42
N GLU A 99 4.43 -14.87 -10.96
CA GLU A 99 4.27 -16.27 -10.54
C GLU A 99 4.15 -17.26 -11.71
N ARG A 100 3.96 -16.78 -12.96
CA ARG A 100 3.93 -17.64 -14.15
C ARG A 100 5.31 -17.92 -14.74
N GLU A 101 6.29 -17.08 -14.42
CA GLU A 101 7.65 -17.18 -14.97
C GLU A 101 8.60 -18.07 -14.16
N THR A 102 8.15 -18.62 -13.03
CA THR A 102 8.92 -19.54 -12.15
C THR A 102 8.33 -20.94 -12.11
#